data_AF-A0A924Y6R3-F1
#
_entry.id   AF-A0A924Y6R3-F1
#
_cell.length_a   1.000
_cell.length_b   1.000
_cell.length_c   1.000
_cell.angle_alpha   90.00
_cell.angle_beta   90.00
_cell.angle_gamma   90.00
#
_symmetry.space_group_name_H-M   'P 1'
#
loop_
_entity.id
_entity.type
_entity.pdbx_description
1 polymer ?
#
loop_
_entity_poly.entity_id
_entity_poly.type
_entity_poly.pdbx_seq_one_letter_code
_entity_poly.pdbx_strand_id
1 'polypeptide(L)'
;MQPGISRATSMGILGFLLGMLAVIVIRALQGLIPWWNPGSGIILSSLLASAFFMWGIGAFDPRWSVHAGAHGDEHETGHDIVPAEAAPEYTEKPVAIFGQYIWQITFLLIALLVILGVAGLVPNELQLQQVGDDLGSTSGNAMIDFTLGDNALQVSELTIFAAFVIFTVISLAAAGAIISLMFYFLSRGVTETRSTAPTDADRTPPLPVRLAGKGAGWLARKLRTSLPRSLGQK
;
A
#
# COMPACT_ATOMS: atom_id res chain seq x y z
N MET A 1 20.15 8.62 -7.29
CA MET A 1 19.67 7.80 -6.14
C MET A 1 18.60 6.86 -6.65
N GLN A 2 18.76 5.56 -6.44
CA GLN A 2 17.74 4.58 -6.85
C GLN A 2 16.45 4.83 -6.06
N PRO A 3 15.26 4.72 -6.68
CA PRO A 3 13.99 4.71 -5.96
C PRO A 3 14.01 3.56 -4.94
N GLY A 4 13.56 3.84 -3.73
CA GLY A 4 13.62 2.90 -2.62
C GLY A 4 13.11 3.51 -1.32
N ILE A 5 12.88 2.66 -0.32
CA ILE A 5 12.23 3.04 0.95
C ILE A 5 12.96 4.20 1.65
N SER A 6 14.30 4.24 1.61
CA SER A 6 15.08 5.34 2.21
C SER A 6 14.78 6.71 1.57
N ARG A 7 14.60 6.76 0.25
CA ARG A 7 14.17 7.97 -0.48
C ARG A 7 12.70 8.29 -0.21
N ALA A 8 11.86 7.27 -0.10
CA ALA A 8 10.44 7.43 0.21
C ALA A 8 10.21 8.12 1.54
N THR A 9 10.89 7.66 2.60
CA THR A 9 10.77 8.24 3.94
C THR A 9 11.20 9.71 3.97
N SER A 10 12.35 10.02 3.36
CA SER A 10 12.85 11.40 3.29
C SER A 10 11.94 12.31 2.47
N MET A 11 11.41 11.84 1.33
CA MET A 11 10.44 12.59 0.53
C MET A 11 9.11 12.77 1.27
N GLY A 12 8.62 11.75 1.99
CA GLY A 12 7.41 11.86 2.80
C GLY A 12 7.53 12.92 3.91
N ILE A 13 8.67 12.97 4.61
CA ILE A 13 8.96 14.03 5.59
C ILE A 13 8.97 15.41 4.91
N LEU A 14 9.60 15.52 3.74
CA LEU A 14 9.64 16.77 2.99
C LEU A 14 8.23 17.21 2.54
N GLY A 15 7.39 16.28 2.08
CA GLY A 15 5.99 16.54 1.76
C GLY A 15 5.19 17.00 2.97
N PHE A 16 5.43 16.41 4.14
CA PHE A 16 4.81 16.85 5.39
C PHE A 16 5.16 18.30 5.73
N LEU A 17 6.46 18.64 5.70
CA LEU A 17 6.94 19.99 5.98
C LEU A 17 6.41 21.02 4.97
N LEU A 18 6.34 20.65 3.69
CA LEU A 18 5.74 21.50 2.65
C LEU A 18 4.24 21.71 2.88
N GLY A 19 3.51 20.70 3.33
CA GLY A 19 2.10 20.85 3.67
C GLY A 19 1.89 21.77 4.86
N MET A 20 2.75 21.69 5.88
CA MET A 20 2.69 22.62 7.02
C MET A 20 2.93 24.06 6.54
N LEU A 21 3.95 24.26 5.72
CA LEU A 21 4.28 25.57 5.15
C LEU A 21 3.13 26.10 4.28
N ALA A 22 2.52 25.25 3.46
CA ALA A 22 1.41 25.62 2.60
C ALA A 22 0.21 26.11 3.42
N VAL A 23 -0.15 25.44 4.53
CA VAL A 23 -1.21 25.90 5.42
C VAL A 23 -0.90 27.27 6.01
N ILE A 24 0.33 27.47 6.49
CA ILE A 24 0.76 28.76 7.05
C ILE A 24 0.63 29.87 6.00
N VAL A 25 1.13 29.64 4.78
CA VAL A 25 1.08 30.63 3.70
C VAL A 25 -0.35 30.93 3.28
N ILE A 26 -1.19 29.92 3.08
CA ILE A 26 -2.59 30.11 2.67
C ILE A 26 -3.35 30.91 3.73
N ARG A 27 -3.18 30.55 5.02
CA ARG A 27 -3.85 31.26 6.12
C ARG A 27 -3.35 32.69 6.28
N ALA A 28 -2.04 32.91 6.13
CA ALA A 28 -1.45 34.25 6.15
C ALA A 28 -2.01 35.12 5.01
N LEU A 29 -2.14 34.56 3.79
CA LEU A 29 -2.74 35.25 2.64
C LEU A 29 -4.23 35.54 2.84
N GLN A 30 -4.94 34.71 3.60
CA GLN A 30 -6.34 34.90 3.97
C GLN A 30 -6.55 35.84 5.18
N GLY A 31 -5.46 36.36 5.78
CA GLY A 31 -5.54 37.21 6.98
C GLY A 31 -6.04 36.48 8.23
N LEU A 32 -6.02 35.14 8.25
CA LEU A 32 -6.50 34.34 9.37
C LEU A 32 -5.44 34.24 10.46
N ILE A 33 -5.74 34.74 11.66
CA ILE A 33 -4.87 34.65 12.85
C ILE A 33 -5.52 33.67 13.84
N PRO A 34 -4.83 32.63 14.34
CA PRO A 34 -3.41 32.32 14.12
C PRO A 34 -3.12 31.75 12.72
N TRP A 35 -1.92 32.06 12.19
CA TRP A 35 -1.45 31.55 10.89
C TRP A 35 -1.31 30.02 10.89
N TRP A 36 -1.18 29.39 12.05
CA TRP A 36 -1.18 27.94 12.21
C TRP A 36 -2.50 27.46 12.79
N ASN A 37 -3.13 26.48 12.13
CA ASN A 37 -4.27 25.74 12.65
C ASN A 37 -3.93 24.23 12.62
N PRO A 38 -3.88 23.55 13.77
CA PRO A 38 -3.43 22.15 13.83
C PRO A 38 -4.25 21.20 12.96
N GLY A 39 -5.58 21.33 12.93
CA GLY A 39 -6.46 20.44 12.17
C GLY A 39 -6.18 20.49 10.67
N SER A 40 -6.28 21.69 10.08
CA SER A 40 -5.96 21.90 8.66
C SER A 40 -4.49 21.58 8.33
N GLY A 41 -3.58 21.92 9.24
CA GLY A 41 -2.16 21.59 9.18
C GLY A 41 -1.89 20.10 9.03
N ILE A 42 -2.44 19.28 9.92
CA ILE A 42 -2.25 17.83 9.92
C ILE A 42 -2.87 17.19 8.66
N ILE A 43 -4.07 17.63 8.26
CA ILE A 43 -4.76 17.08 7.07
C ILE A 43 -3.95 17.37 5.80
N LEU A 44 -3.56 18.62 5.55
CA LEU A 44 -2.85 18.95 4.31
C LEU A 44 -1.43 18.35 4.31
N SER A 45 -0.75 18.36 5.45
CA SER A 45 0.60 17.78 5.59
C SER A 45 0.62 16.28 5.41
N SER A 46 -0.37 15.55 5.92
CA SER A 46 -0.46 14.09 5.72
C SER A 46 -0.75 13.72 4.26
N LEU A 47 -1.61 14.48 3.57
CA LEU A 47 -1.87 14.28 2.14
C LEU A 47 -0.62 14.53 1.29
N LEU A 48 0.08 15.65 1.50
CA LEU A 48 1.33 15.94 0.80
C LEU A 48 2.44 14.96 1.14
N ALA A 49 2.55 14.53 2.40
CA ALA A 49 3.48 13.49 2.81
C ALA A 49 3.22 12.18 2.04
N SER A 50 1.97 11.76 1.92
CA SER A 50 1.59 10.56 1.14
C SER A 50 1.95 10.70 -0.34
N ALA A 51 1.63 11.85 -0.96
CA ALA A 51 1.96 12.12 -2.36
C ALA A 51 3.48 12.09 -2.63
N PHE A 52 4.26 12.77 -1.79
CA PHE A 52 5.72 12.79 -1.91
C PHE A 52 6.35 11.44 -1.54
N PHE A 53 5.75 10.69 -0.63
CA PHE A 53 6.18 9.34 -0.30
C PHE A 53 6.00 8.40 -1.51
N MET A 54 4.83 8.41 -2.16
CA MET A 54 4.58 7.66 -3.40
C MET A 54 5.56 8.07 -4.51
N TRP A 55 5.84 9.37 -4.63
CA TRP A 55 6.88 9.86 -5.53
C TRP A 55 8.27 9.31 -5.15
N GLY A 56 8.62 9.28 -3.87
CA GLY A 56 9.91 8.82 -3.37
C GLY A 56 10.13 7.32 -3.56
N ILE A 57 9.07 6.50 -3.50
CA ILE A 57 9.10 5.07 -3.90
C ILE A 57 9.28 4.93 -5.41
N GLY A 58 8.96 5.96 -6.20
CA GLY A 58 8.95 5.86 -7.64
C GLY A 58 7.69 5.15 -8.16
N ALA A 59 6.56 5.30 -7.46
CA ALA A 59 5.27 4.75 -7.89
C ALA A 59 4.84 5.22 -9.30
N PHE A 60 5.41 6.33 -9.78
CA PHE A 60 5.20 6.89 -11.10
C PHE A 60 6.29 6.53 -12.13
N ASP A 61 7.27 5.69 -11.77
CA ASP A 61 8.30 5.22 -12.71
C ASP A 61 7.74 4.09 -13.60
N PRO A 62 7.62 4.29 -14.92
CA PRO A 62 7.07 3.28 -15.83
C PRO A 62 7.82 1.95 -15.81
N ARG A 63 9.08 1.94 -15.35
CA ARG A 63 9.89 0.72 -15.26
C ARG A 63 9.35 -0.29 -14.25
N TRP A 64 8.54 0.15 -13.28
CA TRP A 64 7.91 -0.73 -12.30
C TRP A 64 6.70 -1.49 -12.86
N SER A 65 6.08 -1.02 -13.95
CA SER A 65 4.97 -1.74 -14.60
C SER A 65 5.43 -2.76 -15.65
N VAL A 66 6.72 -2.76 -16.03
CA VAL A 66 7.26 -3.63 -17.10
C VAL A 66 7.43 -5.08 -16.63
N HIS A 67 7.41 -5.35 -15.32
CA HIS A 67 7.55 -6.70 -14.75
C HIS A 67 6.27 -7.27 -14.15
N ALA A 68 5.12 -6.59 -14.26
CA ALA A 68 3.84 -7.15 -13.80
C ALA A 68 3.39 -8.39 -14.61
N GLY A 69 3.99 -8.64 -15.78
CA GLY A 69 3.77 -9.85 -16.59
C GLY A 69 4.93 -10.84 -16.61
N ALA A 70 6.04 -10.61 -15.90
CA ALA A 70 7.27 -11.41 -16.06
C ALA A 70 7.54 -12.41 -14.92
N HIS A 71 6.65 -12.51 -13.93
CA HIS A 71 6.74 -13.50 -12.84
C HIS A 71 5.51 -14.41 -12.72
N GLY A 72 4.76 -14.58 -13.82
CA GLY A 72 3.66 -15.55 -13.91
C GLY A 72 4.07 -16.94 -14.43
N ASP A 73 5.17 -17.04 -15.19
CA ASP A 73 5.40 -18.20 -16.07
C ASP A 73 6.71 -18.95 -15.77
N GLU A 74 7.01 -19.21 -14.49
CA GLU A 74 8.15 -20.07 -14.12
C GLU A 74 7.75 -21.52 -13.79
N HIS A 75 6.56 -21.97 -14.19
CA HIS A 75 6.21 -23.41 -14.16
C HIS A 75 5.11 -23.79 -15.17
N GLU A 76 5.38 -23.74 -16.47
CA GLU A 76 4.74 -24.70 -17.37
C GLU A 76 5.57 -24.96 -18.62
N THR A 77 6.15 -26.15 -18.65
CA THR A 77 6.79 -26.77 -19.80
C THR A 77 5.81 -26.93 -20.96
N GLY A 78 6.14 -26.31 -22.09
CA GLY A 78 5.86 -26.83 -23.42
C GLY A 78 4.48 -26.55 -24.01
N HIS A 79 4.40 -25.55 -24.87
CA HIS A 79 3.76 -25.70 -26.18
C HIS A 79 4.19 -24.56 -27.11
N ASP A 80 4.94 -24.91 -28.15
CA ASP A 80 5.11 -24.08 -29.35
C ASP A 80 3.73 -23.77 -29.94
N ILE A 81 3.41 -22.48 -30.07
CA ILE A 81 2.39 -22.01 -31.01
C ILE A 81 3.01 -20.87 -31.85
N VAL A 82 3.03 -21.16 -33.14
CA VAL A 82 3.48 -20.40 -34.32
C VAL A 82 3.13 -18.90 -34.27
N PRO A 83 4.02 -17.98 -34.75
CA PRO A 83 3.74 -16.55 -34.80
C PRO A 83 2.70 -16.26 -35.88
N ALA A 84 1.50 -15.85 -35.48
CA ALA A 84 0.53 -15.24 -36.37
C ALA A 84 0.90 -13.76 -36.60
N GLU A 85 0.96 -13.42 -37.87
CA GLU A 85 1.20 -12.12 -38.50
C GLU A 85 0.95 -10.85 -37.69
N ALA A 86 1.87 -9.91 -37.88
CA ALA A 86 1.89 -8.55 -37.39
C ALA A 86 0.57 -7.79 -37.64
N ALA A 87 -0.29 -7.75 -36.63
CA ALA A 87 -1.10 -6.58 -36.39
C ALA A 87 -0.20 -5.49 -35.76
N PRO A 88 -0.25 -4.22 -36.19
CA PRO A 88 0.36 -3.14 -35.43
C PRO A 88 -0.39 -3.04 -34.09
N GLU A 89 0.17 -3.69 -33.08
CA GLU A 89 -0.26 -3.55 -31.70
C GLU A 89 -0.01 -2.09 -31.32
N TYR A 90 -1.07 -1.27 -31.39
CA TYR A 90 -1.10 0.05 -30.78
C TYR A 90 -1.03 -0.15 -29.26
N THR A 91 0.18 -0.42 -28.78
CA THR A 91 0.53 -0.34 -27.37
C THR A 91 0.50 1.14 -27.02
N GLU A 92 -0.68 1.66 -26.69
CA GLU A 92 -0.79 2.93 -26.00
C GLU A 92 0.11 2.84 -24.77
N LYS A 93 1.22 3.59 -24.80
CA LYS A 93 2.18 3.61 -23.70
C LYS A 93 1.37 3.97 -22.43
N PRO A 94 1.34 3.13 -21.38
CA PRO A 94 0.54 3.41 -20.18
C PRO A 94 0.82 4.80 -19.58
N VAL A 95 2.03 5.32 -19.80
CA VAL A 95 2.45 6.68 -19.43
C VAL A 95 1.62 7.79 -20.06
N ALA A 96 1.08 7.60 -21.27
CA ALA A 96 0.21 8.59 -21.92
C ALA A 96 -1.14 8.69 -21.20
N ILE A 97 -1.69 7.55 -20.78
CA ILE A 97 -2.93 7.45 -20.02
C ILE A 97 -2.73 8.06 -18.62
N PHE A 98 -1.68 7.65 -17.89
CA PHE A 98 -1.38 8.20 -16.56
C PHE A 98 -0.97 9.67 -16.60
N GLY A 99 -0.27 10.11 -17.65
CA GLY A 99 0.12 11.51 -17.82
C GLY A 99 -1.10 12.43 -17.93
N GLN A 100 -2.14 12.00 -18.66
CA GLN A 100 -3.39 12.74 -18.75
C GLN A 100 -4.10 12.84 -17.39
N TYR A 101 -4.17 11.75 -16.62
CA TYR A 101 -4.76 11.77 -15.29
C TYR A 101 -3.95 12.60 -14.28
N ILE A 102 -2.62 12.52 -14.31
CA ILE A 102 -1.75 13.34 -13.47
C ILE A 102 -1.95 14.82 -13.78
N TRP A 103 -2.03 15.19 -15.06
CA TRP A 103 -2.28 16.57 -15.48
C TRP A 103 -3.66 17.02 -15.03
N GLN A 104 -4.69 16.20 -15.26
CA GLN A 104 -6.07 16.50 -14.86
C GLN A 104 -6.21 16.69 -13.35
N ILE A 105 -5.62 15.79 -12.55
CA ILE A 105 -5.65 15.89 -11.08
C ILE A 105 -4.88 17.11 -10.60
N THR A 106 -3.68 17.36 -11.15
CA THR A 106 -2.87 18.53 -10.79
C THR A 106 -3.59 19.83 -11.14
N PHE A 107 -4.22 19.89 -12.31
CA PHE A 107 -5.02 21.04 -12.71
C PHE A 107 -6.24 21.24 -11.84
N LEU A 108 -7.01 20.19 -11.54
CA LEU A 108 -8.16 20.27 -10.65
C LEU A 108 -7.74 20.72 -9.25
N LEU A 109 -6.60 20.25 -8.75
CA LEU A 109 -6.04 20.67 -7.47
C LEU A 109 -5.64 22.15 -7.50
N ILE A 110 -4.90 22.58 -8.53
CA ILE A 110 -4.51 24.00 -8.69
C ILE A 110 -5.75 24.87 -8.84
N ALA A 111 -6.72 24.46 -9.66
CA ALA A 111 -7.99 25.16 -9.85
C ALA A 111 -8.76 25.26 -8.53
N LEU A 112 -8.83 24.20 -7.74
CA LEU A 112 -9.42 24.21 -6.41
C LEU A 112 -8.69 25.20 -5.49
N LEU A 113 -7.36 25.19 -5.45
CA LEU A 113 -6.57 26.13 -4.64
C LEU A 113 -6.79 27.58 -5.09
N VAL A 114 -6.87 27.83 -6.39
CA VAL A 114 -7.19 29.16 -6.94
C VAL A 114 -8.61 29.58 -6.57
N ILE A 115 -9.59 28.68 -6.69
CA ILE A 115 -10.98 28.95 -6.29
C ILE A 115 -11.06 29.28 -4.79
N LEU A 116 -10.38 28.52 -3.94
CA LEU A 116 -10.31 28.78 -2.50
C LEU A 116 -9.59 30.10 -2.19
N GLY A 117 -8.53 30.43 -2.93
CA GLY A 117 -7.83 31.70 -2.83
C GLY A 117 -8.72 32.89 -3.23
N VAL A 118 -9.41 32.79 -4.36
CA VAL A 118 -10.35 33.82 -4.83
C VAL A 118 -11.54 33.95 -3.88
N ALA A 119 -12.11 32.85 -3.40
CA ALA A 119 -13.19 32.84 -2.41
C ALA A 119 -12.77 33.52 -1.10
N GLY A 120 -11.49 33.42 -0.71
CA GLY A 120 -10.93 34.15 0.44
C GLY A 120 -10.75 35.66 0.21
N LEU A 121 -10.76 36.14 -1.04
CA LEU A 121 -10.68 37.56 -1.38
C LEU A 121 -12.07 38.20 -1.58
N VAL A 122 -13.14 37.40 -1.68
CA VAL A 122 -14.51 37.89 -1.84
C VAL A 122 -15.01 38.41 -0.49
N PRO A 123 -15.31 39.72 -0.35
CA PRO A 123 -15.95 40.25 0.83
C PRO A 123 -17.39 39.69 0.89
N ASN A 124 -17.81 39.21 2.06
CA ASN A 124 -19.12 38.64 2.39
C ASN A 124 -19.25 37.11 2.21
N GLU A 125 -18.87 36.39 3.28
CA GLU A 125 -19.41 35.07 3.70
C GLU A 125 -18.90 33.77 3.06
N LEU A 126 -18.14 33.79 1.96
CA LEU A 126 -17.48 32.57 1.43
C LEU A 126 -16.08 32.31 2.02
N GLN A 127 -15.55 33.27 2.75
CA GLN A 127 -14.32 33.14 3.52
C GLN A 127 -14.54 32.17 4.71
N LEU A 128 -13.55 31.31 4.97
CA LEU A 128 -13.54 30.42 6.12
C LEU A 128 -13.66 31.27 7.40
N GLN A 129 -14.87 31.32 7.98
CA GLN A 129 -15.10 32.07 9.18
C GLN A 129 -14.42 31.38 10.36
N GLN A 130 -13.64 32.14 11.12
CA GLN A 130 -13.08 31.70 12.38
C GLN A 130 -14.20 31.69 13.43
N VAL A 131 -14.80 30.53 13.69
CA VAL A 131 -15.85 30.36 14.71
C VAL A 131 -15.24 30.18 16.11
N GLY A 132 -14.21 30.97 16.45
CA GLY A 132 -13.51 30.86 17.73
C GLY A 132 -12.97 32.21 18.20
N ASP A 133 -13.44 32.66 19.36
CA ASP A 133 -12.92 33.82 20.10
C ASP A 133 -11.48 33.57 20.57
N ASP A 134 -10.57 34.48 20.21
CA ASP A 134 -9.13 34.41 20.45
C ASP A 134 -8.75 34.43 21.95
N LEU A 135 -9.65 34.83 22.85
CA LEU A 135 -9.36 34.95 24.28
C LEU A 135 -9.99 33.86 25.18
N GLY A 136 -10.73 32.90 24.62
CA GLY A 136 -11.42 31.90 25.46
C GLY A 136 -11.88 30.62 24.78
N SER A 137 -11.69 30.45 23.46
CA SER A 137 -12.20 29.27 22.78
C SER A 137 -11.29 28.06 22.91
N THR A 138 -11.61 27.16 23.85
CA THR A 138 -11.02 25.81 23.94
C THR A 138 -11.33 24.96 22.71
N SER A 139 -12.36 25.31 21.92
CA SER A 139 -12.64 24.69 20.62
C SER A 139 -11.63 25.08 19.54
N GLY A 140 -11.02 26.28 19.64
CA GLY A 140 -9.99 26.75 18.70
C GLY A 140 -8.63 26.06 18.88
N ASN A 141 -8.37 25.53 20.07
CA ASN A 141 -7.14 24.79 20.40
C ASN A 141 -7.30 23.27 20.34
N ALA A 142 -8.40 22.79 19.75
CA ALA A 142 -8.73 21.37 19.68
C ALA A 142 -8.65 20.70 21.06
N MET A 143 -9.16 21.35 22.11
CA MET A 143 -9.25 20.77 23.44
C MET A 143 -10.61 20.10 23.60
N ILE A 144 -10.62 18.88 24.12
CA ILE A 144 -11.82 18.10 24.42
C ILE A 144 -11.93 17.99 25.94
N ASP A 145 -13.12 18.19 26.46
CA ASP A 145 -13.41 17.97 27.88
C ASP A 145 -13.47 16.46 28.14
N PHE A 146 -12.48 15.94 28.86
CA PHE A 146 -12.42 14.56 29.31
C PHE A 146 -12.75 14.50 30.80
N THR A 147 -13.89 13.88 31.13
CA THR A 147 -14.33 13.74 32.53
C THR A 147 -13.66 12.53 33.15
N LEU A 148 -12.85 12.75 34.19
CA LEU A 148 -12.27 11.68 35.02
C LEU A 148 -12.80 11.80 36.45
N GLY A 149 -13.81 10.98 36.76
CA GLY A 149 -14.59 11.14 37.99
C GLY A 149 -15.40 12.44 37.95
N ASP A 150 -15.33 13.23 39.02
CA ASP A 150 -16.05 14.52 39.12
C ASP A 150 -15.29 15.70 38.51
N ASN A 151 -14.08 15.49 37.98
CA ASN A 151 -13.26 16.55 37.40
C ASN A 151 -13.34 16.54 35.87
N ALA A 152 -13.71 17.68 35.29
CA ALA A 152 -13.56 17.93 33.86
C ALA A 152 -12.11 18.38 33.58
N LEU A 153 -11.35 17.52 32.90
CA LEU A 153 -9.98 17.82 32.45
C LEU A 153 -10.01 18.17 30.97
N GLN A 154 -9.44 19.33 30.62
CA GLN A 154 -9.26 19.69 29.22
C GLN A 154 -8.02 19.00 28.67
N VAL A 155 -8.23 18.12 27.69
CA VAL A 155 -7.16 17.37 27.04
C VAL A 155 -7.11 17.75 25.57
N SER A 156 -5.91 18.02 25.06
CA SER A 156 -5.73 18.30 23.64
C SER A 156 -6.06 17.07 22.80
N GLU A 157 -6.85 17.26 21.75
CA GLU A 157 -7.16 16.27 20.72
C GLU A 157 -5.87 15.73 20.08
N LEU A 158 -4.82 16.54 19.97
CA LEU A 158 -3.50 16.08 19.53
C LEU A 158 -2.92 15.05 20.50
N THR A 159 -3.06 15.26 21.81
CA THR A 159 -2.60 14.32 22.84
C THR A 159 -3.39 13.02 22.77
N ILE A 160 -4.72 13.09 22.59
CA ILE A 160 -5.57 11.91 22.44
C ILE A 160 -5.22 11.14 21.16
N PHE A 161 -5.03 11.86 20.04
CA PHE A 161 -4.61 11.28 18.77
C PHE A 161 -3.22 10.63 18.88
N ALA A 162 -2.25 11.30 19.51
CA ALA A 162 -0.92 10.74 19.73
C ALA A 162 -0.98 9.47 20.60
N ALA A 163 -1.78 9.47 21.67
CA ALA A 163 -2.01 8.29 22.49
C ALA A 163 -2.64 7.15 21.70
N PHE A 164 -3.61 7.45 20.83
CA PHE A 164 -4.22 6.48 19.92
C PHE A 164 -3.22 5.90 18.91
N VAL A 165 -2.36 6.73 18.31
CA VAL A 165 -1.32 6.28 17.38
C VAL A 165 -0.32 5.37 18.10
N ILE A 166 0.16 5.76 19.30
CA ILE A 166 1.05 4.93 20.12
C ILE A 166 0.39 3.59 20.44
N PHE A 167 -0.87 3.60 20.88
CA PHE A 167 -1.64 2.39 21.17
C PHE A 167 -1.78 1.48 19.94
N THR A 168 -2.03 2.06 18.76
CA THR A 168 -2.15 1.34 17.49
C THR A 168 -0.84 0.68 17.10
N VAL A 169 0.30 1.39 17.21
CA VAL A 169 1.63 0.84 16.93
C VAL A 169 1.96 -0.31 17.89
N ILE A 170 1.67 -0.15 19.18
CA ILE A 170 1.87 -1.21 20.18
C ILE A 170 1.01 -2.42 19.87
N SER A 171 -0.25 -2.20 19.48
CA SER A 171 -1.20 -3.28 19.14
C SER A 171 -0.77 -4.05 17.89
N LEU A 172 -0.29 -3.35 16.85
CA LEU A 172 0.27 -3.99 15.65
C LEU A 172 1.55 -4.78 15.97
N ALA A 173 2.45 -4.22 16.80
CA ALA A 173 3.65 -4.91 17.24
C ALA A 173 3.31 -6.18 18.04
N ALA A 174 2.32 -6.10 18.94
CA ALA A 174 1.84 -7.25 19.71
C ALA A 174 1.24 -8.33 18.79
N ALA A 175 0.40 -7.96 17.83
CA ALA A 175 -0.17 -8.90 16.86
C ALA A 175 0.92 -9.57 16.01
N GLY A 176 1.89 -8.81 15.51
CA GLY A 176 3.04 -9.33 14.78
C GLY A 176 3.90 -10.28 15.61
N ALA A 177 4.11 -9.96 16.90
CA ALA A 177 4.82 -10.83 17.83
C ALA A 177 4.09 -12.17 18.04
N ILE A 178 2.76 -12.14 18.20
CA ILE A 178 1.94 -13.36 18.34
C ILE A 178 2.05 -14.23 17.08
N ILE A 179 1.91 -13.64 15.90
CA ILE A 179 2.03 -14.38 14.63
C ILE A 179 3.42 -15.00 14.49
N SER A 180 4.47 -14.24 14.81
CA SER A 180 5.86 -14.72 14.75
C SER A 180 6.10 -15.87 15.73
N LEU A 181 5.55 -15.78 16.94
CA LEU A 181 5.63 -16.84 17.95
C LEU A 181 4.91 -18.12 17.46
N MET A 182 3.75 -17.96 16.82
CA MET A 182 3.00 -19.08 16.26
C MET A 182 3.82 -19.80 15.19
N PHE A 183 4.40 -19.06 14.23
CA PHE A 183 5.29 -19.65 13.22
C PHE A 183 6.52 -20.32 13.83
N TYR A 184 7.09 -19.74 14.88
CA TYR A 184 8.21 -20.36 15.59
C TYR A 184 7.83 -21.75 16.14
N PHE A 185 6.68 -21.89 16.78
CA PHE A 185 6.22 -23.18 17.29
C PHE A 185 5.92 -24.19 16.17
N LEU A 186 5.28 -23.77 15.08
CA LEU A 186 5.05 -24.65 13.92
C LEU A 186 6.38 -25.11 13.30
N SER A 187 7.36 -24.22 13.18
CA SER A 187 8.65 -24.54 12.58
C SER A 187 9.45 -25.58 13.40
N ARG A 188 9.29 -25.58 14.73
CA ARG A 188 9.92 -26.58 15.60
C ARG A 188 9.44 -27.99 15.26
N GLY A 189 8.13 -28.19 15.11
CA GLY A 189 7.57 -29.51 14.77
C GLY A 189 8.04 -30.03 13.41
N VAL A 190 8.16 -29.13 12.42
CA VAL A 190 8.73 -29.49 11.09
C VAL A 190 10.22 -29.83 11.21
N THR A 191 10.95 -29.11 12.07
CA THR A 191 12.39 -29.34 12.24
C THR A 191 12.68 -30.66 12.97
N GLU A 192 11.88 -31.00 13.99
CA GLU A 192 11.98 -32.28 14.73
C GLU A 192 11.62 -33.49 13.87
N THR A 193 10.59 -33.37 13.03
CA THR A 193 10.26 -34.45 12.07
C THR A 193 11.32 -34.61 10.99
N ARG A 194 11.97 -33.52 10.57
CA ARG A 194 13.05 -33.55 9.59
C ARG A 194 14.37 -34.11 10.14
N SER A 195 14.62 -33.97 11.43
CA SER A 195 15.83 -34.52 12.09
C SER A 195 15.73 -36.01 12.40
N THR A 196 14.52 -36.57 12.38
CA THR A 196 14.30 -38.01 12.49
C THR A 196 14.55 -38.65 11.12
N ALA A 197 15.51 -39.58 11.04
CA ALA A 197 15.76 -40.28 9.79
C ALA A 197 14.50 -41.07 9.37
N PRO A 198 14.01 -40.92 8.13
CA PRO A 198 12.79 -41.59 7.70
C PRO A 198 12.99 -43.10 7.76
N THR A 199 12.08 -43.79 8.45
CA THR A 199 12.06 -45.25 8.54
C THR A 199 11.75 -45.82 7.15
N ASP A 200 12.18 -47.05 6.84
CA ASP A 200 11.87 -47.68 5.54
C ASP A 200 10.35 -47.78 5.29
N ALA A 201 9.53 -47.81 6.34
CA ALA A 201 8.07 -47.71 6.25
C ALA A 201 7.58 -46.33 5.72
N ASP A 202 8.22 -45.24 6.13
CA ASP A 202 7.87 -43.85 5.73
C ASP A 202 8.26 -43.55 4.29
N ARG A 203 9.28 -44.26 3.78
CA ARG A 203 9.71 -44.19 2.37
C ARG A 203 8.78 -44.97 1.44
N THR A 204 7.95 -45.87 1.98
CA THR A 204 6.96 -46.58 1.18
C THR A 204 5.66 -45.77 1.12
N PRO A 205 5.18 -45.38 -0.08
CA PRO A 205 3.93 -44.65 -0.17
C PRO A 205 2.77 -45.48 0.40
N PRO A 206 1.72 -44.84 0.94
CA PRO A 206 0.59 -45.56 1.50
C PRO A 206 -0.06 -46.48 0.45
N LEU A 207 -0.61 -47.61 0.89
CA LEU A 207 -1.27 -48.62 0.05
C LEU A 207 -2.13 -48.06 -1.10
N PRO A 208 -3.03 -47.08 -0.88
CA PRO A 208 -3.81 -46.48 -1.97
C PRO A 208 -2.96 -45.80 -3.04
N VAL A 209 -1.90 -45.07 -2.66
CA VAL A 209 -0.99 -44.40 -3.61
C VAL A 209 -0.15 -45.44 -4.37
N ARG A 210 0.26 -46.53 -3.72
CA ARG A 210 0.97 -47.65 -4.37
C ARG A 210 0.10 -48.37 -5.40
N LEU A 211 -1.17 -48.58 -5.08
CA LEU A 211 -2.13 -49.19 -6.00
C LEU A 211 -2.42 -48.28 -7.19
N ALA A 212 -2.62 -46.97 -6.95
CA ALA A 212 -2.81 -45.98 -8.00
C ALA A 212 -1.60 -45.87 -8.93
N GLY A 213 -0.37 -45.79 -8.38
CA GLY A 213 0.86 -45.74 -9.17
C GLY A 213 1.11 -47.00 -9.99
N LYS A 214 0.80 -48.19 -9.45
CA LYS A 214 0.85 -49.45 -10.20
C LYS A 214 -0.18 -49.49 -11.32
N GLY A 215 -1.41 -49.01 -11.06
CA GLY A 215 -2.47 -48.89 -12.06
C GLY A 215 -2.07 -47.96 -13.21
N ALA A 216 -1.58 -46.76 -12.88
CA ALA A 216 -1.09 -45.77 -13.85
C ALA A 216 0.09 -46.32 -14.67
N GLY A 217 1.06 -46.97 -14.02
CA GLY A 217 2.21 -47.56 -14.71
C GLY A 217 1.86 -48.77 -15.60
N TRP A 218 0.82 -49.53 -15.26
CA TRP A 218 0.28 -50.57 -16.13
C TRP A 218 -0.46 -49.98 -17.32
N LEU A 219 -1.28 -48.95 -17.10
CA LEU A 219 -2.04 -48.26 -18.14
C LEU A 219 -1.10 -47.56 -19.14
N ALA A 220 -0.06 -46.87 -18.65
CA ALA A 220 0.96 -46.22 -19.47
C ALA A 220 1.74 -47.24 -20.31
N ARG A 221 2.10 -48.40 -19.73
CA ARG A 221 2.74 -49.48 -20.49
C ARG A 221 1.82 -50.05 -21.56
N LYS A 222 0.56 -50.29 -21.21
CA LYS A 222 -0.44 -50.84 -22.14
C LYS A 222 -0.69 -49.87 -23.30
N LEU A 223 -0.89 -48.58 -23.01
CA LEU A 223 -1.02 -47.51 -24.00
C LEU A 223 0.22 -47.42 -24.88
N ARG A 224 1.43 -47.46 -24.31
CA ARG A 224 2.68 -47.46 -25.09
C ARG A 224 2.79 -48.67 -26.04
N THR A 225 2.32 -49.84 -25.63
CA THR A 225 2.37 -51.05 -26.48
C THR A 225 1.21 -51.15 -27.46
N SER A 226 0.07 -50.51 -27.18
CA SER A 226 -1.13 -50.56 -28.03
C SER A 226 -1.24 -49.38 -28.99
N LEU A 227 -0.42 -48.34 -28.83
CA LEU A 227 -0.36 -47.25 -29.79
C LEU A 227 0.21 -47.76 -31.13
N PRO A 228 -0.55 -47.68 -32.23
CA PRO A 228 -0.08 -48.13 -33.53
C PRO A 228 1.14 -47.30 -33.94
N ARG A 229 2.17 -47.96 -34.48
CA ARG A 229 3.42 -47.35 -34.99
C ARG A 229 3.20 -46.24 -36.04
N SER A 230 1.96 -46.01 -36.49
CA SER A 230 1.59 -44.96 -37.43
C SER A 230 1.56 -43.54 -36.85
N LEU A 231 1.59 -43.37 -35.51
CA LEU A 231 1.58 -42.04 -34.85
C LEU A 231 2.99 -41.50 -34.54
N GLY A 232 3.91 -41.57 -35.51
CA GLY A 232 5.09 -40.70 -35.51
C GLY A 232 6.36 -41.23 -34.85
N GLN A 233 6.83 -42.43 -35.23
CA GLN A 233 8.27 -42.67 -35.27
C GLN A 233 8.76 -42.44 -36.70
N LYS A 234 9.22 -41.21 -36.97
CA LYS A 234 10.35 -40.94 -37.87
C LYS A 234 11.53 -40.53 -37.00
#